data_AF-A0A3C1W6D0-F1
#
_entry.id   AF-A0A3C1W6D0-F1
#
_cell.length_a   1.000
_cell.length_b   1.000
_cell.length_c   1.000
_cell.angle_alpha   90.00
_cell.angle_beta   90.00
_cell.angle_gamma   90.00
#
_symmetry.space_group_name_H-M   'P 1'
#
loop_
_entity.id
_entity.type
_entity.pdbx_description
1 polymer ?
#
loop_
_entity_poly.entity_id
_entity_poly.type
_entity_poly.pdbx_seq_one_letter_code
_entity_poly.pdbx_strand_id
1 'polypeptide(L)'
;EGADTAPGELRDRVAALHGVHAREQLKPSLARILGQIALLDPPPPQVLCESTGAARPWPLISALTQDSRFFLRHFIVTVDALNLHRDFSDGRVLTGEASVGSDPALLQAAHVLAEQIAFASIIILTKVDTIPQSVADAQVRILRALQPDATVGLSAQAGLLLPQFEATPAPNLAALKSRADQLGLADSNATASEVEATVIRDPRPFHPERLYEAVSNKLSTGLYRTKGYLWLASRPAHVLLWQQSGSQIALELTGYWRAEIVRNVDGRLLPEEIELLKSRLESAHPVFGDRHNELTLIGLPDACNTFAQALRSALCTDDEIAAWERGETFPDPWPQTLRQID
;
A
#
# COMPACT_ATOMS: atom_id res chain seq x y z
N GLU A 1 -9.71 -13.39 -1.05
CA GLU A 1 -9.01 -14.69 -1.15
C GLU A 1 -7.83 -14.50 -2.08
N GLY A 2 -6.62 -14.44 -1.55
CA GLY A 2 -5.41 -14.35 -2.36
C GLY A 2 -5.08 -15.76 -2.82
N ALA A 3 -5.30 -16.04 -4.10
CA ALA A 3 -4.77 -17.27 -4.70
C ALA A 3 -3.25 -17.27 -4.47
N ASP A 4 -2.74 -18.40 -3.97
CA ASP A 4 -1.33 -18.67 -3.75
C ASP A 4 -0.64 -18.83 -5.13
N THR A 5 -0.53 -17.72 -5.86
CA THR A 5 0.08 -17.69 -7.19
C THR A 5 1.58 -17.67 -6.99
N ALA A 6 2.28 -18.70 -7.49
CA ALA A 6 3.72 -18.64 -7.59
C ALA A 6 4.11 -17.38 -8.39
N PRO A 7 5.04 -16.54 -7.88
CA PRO A 7 5.38 -15.29 -8.54
C PRO A 7 5.82 -15.54 -9.98
N GLY A 8 5.26 -14.77 -10.91
CA GLY A 8 5.56 -14.91 -12.34
C GLY A 8 4.69 -15.92 -13.11
N GLU A 9 3.68 -16.52 -12.50
CA GLU A 9 2.71 -17.39 -13.19
C GLU A 9 1.32 -16.75 -13.27
N LEU A 10 0.66 -16.93 -14.42
CA LEU A 10 -0.75 -16.59 -14.60
C LEU A 10 -1.64 -17.73 -14.06
N ARG A 11 -2.51 -17.41 -13.10
CA ARG A 11 -3.57 -18.30 -12.59
C ARG A 11 -4.89 -17.56 -12.53
N ASP A 12 -5.96 -18.16 -13.04
CA ASP A 12 -7.29 -17.55 -13.07
C ASP A 12 -7.30 -16.11 -13.63
N ARG A 13 -6.48 -15.88 -14.67
CA ARG A 13 -6.27 -14.58 -15.33
C ARG A 13 -5.63 -13.49 -14.45
N VAL A 14 -5.04 -13.88 -13.31
CA VAL A 14 -4.29 -13.02 -12.41
C VAL A 14 -2.84 -13.51 -12.33
N ALA A 15 -1.88 -12.60 -12.34
CA ALA A 15 -0.48 -12.90 -12.11
C ALA A 15 0.10 -11.92 -11.11
N ALA A 16 0.80 -12.44 -10.09
CA ALA A 16 1.51 -11.61 -9.13
C ALA A 16 3.01 -11.59 -9.44
N LEU A 17 3.61 -10.40 -9.36
CA LEU A 17 5.06 -10.20 -9.45
C LEU A 17 5.54 -9.60 -8.14
N HIS A 18 6.39 -10.33 -7.43
CA HIS A 18 7.01 -9.86 -6.19
C HIS A 18 8.46 -10.36 -6.09
N GLY A 19 9.22 -9.80 -5.15
CA GLY A 19 10.62 -10.18 -4.93
C GLY A 19 11.47 -9.95 -6.18
N VAL A 20 12.22 -10.98 -6.60
CA VAL A 20 13.10 -10.92 -7.77
C VAL A 20 12.33 -10.72 -9.08
N HIS A 21 11.08 -11.19 -9.15
CA HIS A 21 10.24 -11.08 -10.34
C HIS A 21 9.69 -9.66 -10.57
N ALA A 22 9.62 -8.84 -9.52
CA ALA A 22 9.27 -7.42 -9.62
C ALA A 22 10.49 -6.50 -9.79
N ARG A 23 11.70 -7.04 -9.58
CA ARG A 23 12.97 -6.30 -9.59
C ARG A 23 13.85 -6.75 -10.74
N GLU A 24 14.81 -7.63 -10.48
CA GLU A 24 15.88 -8.00 -11.41
C GLU A 24 15.35 -8.80 -12.62
N GLN A 25 14.28 -9.56 -12.43
CA GLN A 25 13.68 -10.43 -13.44
C GLN A 25 12.36 -9.89 -14.01
N LEU A 26 12.09 -8.58 -13.87
CA LEU A 26 10.82 -7.99 -14.33
C LEU A 26 10.54 -8.30 -15.80
N LYS A 27 11.48 -7.96 -16.69
CA LYS A 27 11.33 -8.14 -18.13
C LYS A 27 11.08 -9.59 -18.55
N PRO A 28 11.92 -10.58 -18.17
CA PRO A 28 11.66 -11.98 -18.53
C PRO A 28 10.40 -12.55 -17.86
N SER A 29 10.04 -12.10 -16.65
CA SER A 29 8.82 -12.57 -15.98
C SER A 29 7.57 -12.06 -16.68
N LEU A 30 7.54 -10.77 -17.06
CA LEU A 30 6.44 -10.22 -17.85
C LEU A 30 6.38 -10.83 -19.25
N ALA A 31 7.50 -11.13 -19.91
CA ALA A 31 7.48 -11.81 -21.21
C ALA A 31 6.73 -13.15 -21.15
N ARG A 32 6.98 -13.93 -20.10
CA ARG A 32 6.29 -15.21 -19.86
C ARG A 32 4.79 -15.00 -19.62
N ILE A 33 4.43 -14.08 -18.74
CA ILE A 33 3.04 -13.78 -18.39
C ILE A 33 2.27 -13.28 -19.62
N LEU A 34 2.83 -12.33 -20.38
CA LEU A 34 2.22 -11.83 -21.62
C LEU A 34 2.03 -12.95 -22.64
N GLY A 35 3.00 -13.88 -22.72
CA GLY A 35 2.87 -15.12 -23.50
C GLY A 35 1.68 -15.98 -23.07
N GLN A 36 1.49 -16.19 -21.76
CA GLN A 36 0.35 -16.93 -21.21
C GLN A 36 -0.98 -16.22 -21.43
N ILE A 37 -1.02 -14.89 -21.24
CA ILE A 37 -2.22 -14.06 -21.47
C ILE A 37 -2.67 -14.16 -22.93
N ALA A 38 -1.72 -14.12 -23.87
CA ALA A 38 -2.03 -14.21 -25.30
C ALA A 38 -2.56 -15.59 -25.75
N LEU A 39 -2.45 -16.62 -24.89
CA LEU A 39 -3.00 -17.95 -25.13
C LEU A 39 -4.37 -18.16 -24.47
N LEU A 40 -4.89 -17.17 -23.73
CA LEU A 40 -6.22 -17.25 -23.13
C LEU A 40 -7.30 -17.28 -24.21
N ASP A 41 -8.35 -18.06 -23.97
CA ASP A 41 -9.54 -18.13 -24.82
C ASP A 41 -10.81 -17.81 -23.98
N PRO A 42 -11.60 -16.79 -24.34
CA PRO A 42 -11.27 -15.75 -25.31
C PRO A 42 -10.10 -14.88 -24.82
N PRO A 43 -9.32 -14.27 -25.72
CA PRO A 43 -8.26 -13.34 -25.35
C PRO A 43 -8.88 -12.12 -24.65
N PRO A 44 -8.26 -11.61 -23.58
CA PRO A 44 -8.80 -10.46 -22.87
C PRO A 44 -8.69 -9.19 -23.74
N PRO A 45 -9.71 -8.31 -23.74
CA PRO A 45 -9.65 -7.06 -24.49
C PRO A 45 -8.68 -6.04 -23.88
N GLN A 46 -8.36 -6.19 -22.59
CA GLN A 46 -7.49 -5.29 -21.83
C GLN A 46 -6.70 -6.09 -20.79
N VAL A 47 -5.49 -5.62 -20.49
CA VAL A 47 -4.67 -6.10 -19.38
C VAL A 47 -4.45 -4.93 -18.42
N LEU A 48 -4.83 -5.09 -17.17
CA LEU A 48 -4.56 -4.13 -16.12
C LEU A 48 -3.33 -4.58 -15.33
N CYS A 49 -2.34 -3.70 -15.23
CA CYS A 49 -1.16 -3.92 -14.40
C CYS A 49 -1.19 -2.91 -13.26
N GLU A 50 -1.36 -3.41 -12.04
CA GLU A 50 -1.14 -2.65 -10.81
C GLU A 50 0.35 -2.73 -10.45
N SER A 51 0.95 -1.57 -10.14
CA SER A 51 2.32 -1.48 -9.66
C SER A 51 2.35 -0.99 -8.22
N THR A 52 3.44 -1.28 -7.52
CA THR A 52 3.65 -0.72 -6.18
C THR A 52 4.00 0.76 -6.27
N GLY A 53 3.80 1.52 -5.18
CA GLY A 53 4.17 2.93 -5.12
C GLY A 53 5.65 3.22 -5.37
N ALA A 54 6.53 2.20 -5.26
CA ALA A 54 7.97 2.31 -5.50
C ALA A 54 8.41 1.96 -6.93
N ALA A 55 7.47 1.58 -7.80
CA ALA A 55 7.75 1.19 -9.17
C ALA A 55 8.20 2.41 -10.00
N ARG A 56 9.27 2.24 -10.77
CA ARG A 56 9.71 3.23 -11.75
C ARG A 56 8.99 3.01 -13.08
N PRO A 57 8.54 4.09 -13.75
CA PRO A 57 7.61 3.98 -14.87
C PRO A 57 8.23 3.32 -16.11
N TRP A 58 9.44 3.72 -16.50
CA TRP A 58 10.03 3.27 -17.78
C TRP A 58 10.35 1.77 -17.82
N PRO A 59 11.04 1.16 -16.82
CA PRO A 59 11.31 -0.28 -16.85
C PRO A 59 10.03 -1.11 -16.93
N LEU A 60 8.96 -0.67 -16.25
CA LEU A 60 7.65 -1.32 -16.30
C LEU A 60 7.00 -1.19 -17.68
N ILE A 61 6.93 0.03 -18.22
CA ILE A 61 6.37 0.29 -19.56
C ILE A 61 7.12 -0.52 -20.61
N SER A 62 8.46 -0.45 -20.61
CA SER A 62 9.34 -1.18 -21.53
C SER A 62 9.14 -2.69 -21.45
N ALA A 63 8.93 -3.25 -20.25
CA ALA A 63 8.64 -4.67 -20.07
C ALA A 63 7.21 -5.05 -20.48
N LEU A 64 6.22 -4.17 -20.32
CA LEU A 64 4.85 -4.44 -20.76
C LEU A 64 4.68 -4.34 -22.28
N THR A 65 5.46 -3.47 -22.93
CA THR A 65 5.41 -3.24 -24.39
C THR A 65 6.53 -3.97 -25.15
N GLN A 66 7.16 -4.97 -24.54
CA GLN A 66 8.21 -5.75 -25.21
C GLN A 66 7.65 -6.73 -26.26
N ASP A 67 6.38 -7.09 -26.13
CA ASP A 67 5.66 -7.98 -27.03
C ASP A 67 4.73 -7.16 -27.92
N SER A 68 4.86 -7.30 -29.24
CA SER A 68 4.12 -6.49 -30.22
C SER A 68 2.61 -6.72 -30.21
N ARG A 69 2.13 -7.77 -29.55
CA ARG A 69 0.69 -8.04 -29.36
C ARG A 69 0.05 -7.11 -28.33
N PHE A 70 0.85 -6.46 -27.50
CA PHE A 70 0.39 -5.56 -26.44
C PHE A 70 0.88 -4.14 -26.72
N PHE A 71 0.02 -3.16 -26.47
CA PHE A 71 0.36 -1.75 -26.55
C PHE A 71 -0.12 -1.02 -25.29
N LEU A 72 0.59 0.04 -24.91
CA LEU A 72 0.23 0.84 -23.75
C LEU A 72 -0.97 1.74 -24.08
N ARG A 73 -2.15 1.42 -23.55
CA ARG A 73 -3.35 2.26 -23.75
C ARG A 73 -3.33 3.51 -22.88
N HIS A 74 -3.02 3.35 -21.59
CA HIS A 74 -2.90 4.43 -20.61
C HIS A 74 -1.80 4.10 -19.59
N PHE A 75 -1.12 5.13 -19.09
CA PHE A 75 -0.37 5.08 -17.85
C PHE A 75 -1.09 5.98 -16.85
N ILE A 76 -1.70 5.37 -15.83
CA ILE A 76 -2.58 6.07 -14.88
C ILE A 76 -1.85 6.22 -13.56
N VAL A 77 -1.75 7.44 -13.06
CA VAL A 77 -1.14 7.73 -11.76
C VAL A 77 -2.19 8.30 -10.84
N THR A 78 -2.41 7.65 -9.70
CA THR A 78 -3.28 8.15 -8.64
C THR A 78 -2.45 8.95 -7.64
N VAL A 79 -2.89 10.16 -7.33
CA VAL A 79 -2.23 11.06 -6.39
C VAL A 79 -3.21 11.40 -5.27
N ASP A 80 -2.78 11.28 -4.03
CA ASP A 80 -3.59 11.59 -2.85
C ASP A 80 -3.45 13.08 -2.50
N ALA A 81 -4.53 13.84 -2.63
CA ALA A 81 -4.55 15.28 -2.43
C ALA A 81 -4.19 15.68 -0.99
N LEU A 82 -4.58 14.86 -0.01
CA LEU A 82 -4.28 15.10 1.39
C LEU A 82 -2.79 14.92 1.67
N ASN A 83 -2.19 13.87 1.10
CA ASN A 83 -0.76 13.60 1.27
C ASN A 83 0.07 14.66 0.55
N LEU A 84 -0.33 15.11 -0.65
CA LEU A 84 0.33 16.24 -1.31
C LEU A 84 0.32 17.49 -0.44
N HIS A 85 -0.83 17.79 0.16
CA HIS A 85 -0.99 18.98 0.99
C HIS A 85 -0.09 18.95 2.22
N ARG A 86 -0.04 17.81 2.90
CA ARG A 86 0.67 17.66 4.18
C ARG A 86 2.17 17.48 4.02
N ASP A 87 2.56 16.58 3.12
CA ASP A 87 3.93 16.05 3.10
C ASP A 87 4.75 16.61 1.93
N PHE A 88 4.11 17.20 0.91
CA PHE A 88 4.79 17.63 -0.33
C PHE A 88 4.57 19.11 -0.69
N SER A 89 4.19 19.93 0.29
CA SER A 89 3.92 21.38 0.09
C SER A 89 2.99 21.64 -1.08
N ASP A 90 1.84 20.95 -1.10
CA ASP A 90 0.86 20.99 -2.21
C ASP A 90 1.40 20.53 -3.56
N GLY A 91 2.46 19.71 -3.56
CA GLY A 91 3.14 19.24 -4.75
C GLY A 91 4.29 20.13 -5.23
N ARG A 92 4.54 21.29 -4.61
CA ARG A 92 5.65 22.20 -4.99
C ARG A 92 7.02 21.55 -4.86
N VAL A 93 7.14 20.54 -4.00
CA VAL A 93 8.37 19.74 -3.87
C VAL A 93 8.65 18.98 -5.17
N LEU A 94 7.61 18.50 -5.84
CA LEU A 94 7.73 17.68 -7.06
C LEU A 94 8.29 18.50 -8.24
N THR A 95 8.11 19.82 -8.24
CA THR A 95 8.68 20.75 -9.23
C THR A 95 10.03 21.34 -8.81
N GLY A 96 10.50 21.05 -7.59
CA GLY A 96 11.70 21.65 -7.01
C GLY A 96 11.50 23.08 -6.47
N GLU A 97 10.27 23.60 -6.44
CA GLU A 97 9.96 24.93 -5.89
C GLU A 97 9.96 24.98 -4.35
N ALA A 98 9.90 23.81 -3.72
CA ALA A 98 9.94 23.63 -2.27
C ALA A 98 10.81 22.42 -1.92
N SER A 99 11.14 22.28 -0.63
CA SER A 99 11.87 21.13 -0.09
C SER A 99 11.07 20.52 1.06
N VAL A 100 11.09 19.18 1.16
CA VAL A 100 10.50 18.41 2.28
C VAL A 100 11.40 18.38 3.52
N GLY A 101 12.38 19.27 3.60
CA GLY A 101 13.41 19.24 4.63
C GLY A 101 14.45 18.16 4.35
N SER A 102 15.03 17.60 5.42
CA SER A 102 16.12 16.61 5.33
C SER A 102 15.65 15.16 5.49
N ASP A 103 14.34 14.86 5.40
CA ASP A 103 13.86 13.47 5.49
C ASP A 103 14.15 12.75 4.16
N PRO A 104 15.11 11.80 4.14
CA PRO A 104 15.45 11.08 2.92
C PRO A 104 14.26 10.30 2.37
N ALA A 105 13.34 9.86 3.24
CA ALA A 105 12.19 9.10 2.80
C ALA A 105 11.23 9.96 1.97
N LEU A 106 10.89 11.14 2.47
CA LEU A 106 10.01 12.06 1.75
C LEU A 106 10.67 12.56 0.46
N LEU A 107 11.99 12.79 0.46
CA LEU A 107 12.73 13.18 -0.75
C LEU A 107 12.66 12.10 -1.83
N GLN A 108 12.92 10.84 -1.47
CA GLN A 108 12.86 9.74 -2.41
C GLN A 108 11.42 9.48 -2.89
N ALA A 109 10.41 9.57 -2.00
CA ALA A 109 9.01 9.44 -2.37
C ALA A 109 8.57 10.56 -3.33
N ALA A 110 8.99 11.81 -3.09
CA ALA A 110 8.75 12.93 -3.99
C ALA A 110 9.37 12.68 -5.38
N HIS A 111 10.60 12.17 -5.42
CA HIS A 111 11.30 11.86 -6.67
C HIS A 111 10.57 10.78 -7.48
N VAL A 112 10.21 9.66 -6.84
CA VAL A 112 9.45 8.57 -7.49
C VAL A 112 8.08 9.04 -7.97
N LEU A 113 7.37 9.84 -7.16
CA LEU A 113 6.07 10.39 -7.55
C LEU A 113 6.19 11.34 -8.76
N ALA A 114 7.20 12.21 -8.77
CA ALA A 114 7.47 13.10 -9.90
C ALA A 114 7.79 12.31 -11.18
N GLU A 115 8.59 11.24 -11.09
CA GLU A 115 8.83 10.32 -12.20
C GLU A 115 7.55 9.69 -12.71
N GLN A 116 6.72 9.13 -11.83
CA GLN A 116 5.45 8.51 -12.22
C GLN A 116 4.55 9.52 -12.96
N ILE A 117 4.38 10.72 -12.39
CA ILE A 117 3.60 11.81 -13.01
C ILE A 117 4.14 12.17 -14.39
N ALA A 118 5.46 12.24 -14.57
CA ALA A 118 6.09 12.58 -15.85
C ALA A 118 5.78 11.56 -16.97
N PHE A 119 5.33 10.34 -16.65
CA PHE A 119 4.93 9.31 -17.62
C PHE A 119 3.41 9.16 -17.76
N ALA A 120 2.63 9.83 -16.91
CA ALA A 120 1.19 9.72 -16.88
C ALA A 120 0.55 10.23 -18.18
N SER A 121 -0.40 9.45 -18.71
CA SER A 121 -1.43 9.95 -19.64
C SER A 121 -2.66 10.45 -18.89
N ILE A 122 -2.91 9.90 -17.71
CA ILE A 122 -4.02 10.25 -16.83
C ILE A 122 -3.48 10.39 -15.40
N ILE A 123 -3.81 11.49 -14.76
CA ILE A 123 -3.53 11.72 -13.34
C ILE A 123 -4.87 11.81 -12.63
N ILE A 124 -5.07 10.97 -11.61
CA ILE A 124 -6.27 11.01 -10.78
C ILE A 124 -5.90 11.62 -9.43
N LEU A 125 -6.34 12.85 -9.17
CA LEU A 125 -6.21 13.48 -7.87
C LEU A 125 -7.38 13.03 -6.97
N THR A 126 -7.08 12.16 -6.02
CA THR A 126 -8.03 11.53 -5.09
C THR A 126 -8.15 12.29 -3.79
N LYS A 127 -9.25 12.07 -3.05
CA LYS A 127 -9.53 12.68 -1.73
C LYS A 127 -9.58 14.20 -1.76
N VAL A 128 -10.01 14.80 -2.86
CA VAL A 128 -10.06 16.27 -3.00
C VAL A 128 -11.04 16.93 -2.01
N ASP A 129 -11.98 16.17 -1.46
CA ASP A 129 -12.91 16.57 -0.40
C ASP A 129 -12.25 16.73 0.98
N THR A 130 -11.05 16.19 1.16
CA THR A 130 -10.30 16.28 2.43
C THR A 130 -9.45 17.55 2.56
N ILE A 131 -9.44 18.40 1.54
CA ILE A 131 -8.67 19.65 1.49
C ILE A 131 -9.53 20.82 0.95
N PRO A 132 -9.15 22.08 1.22
CA PRO A 132 -9.85 23.23 0.65
C PRO A 132 -9.75 23.24 -0.88
N GLN A 133 -10.82 23.69 -1.56
CA GLN A 133 -10.86 23.75 -3.02
C GLN A 133 -9.71 24.57 -3.63
N SER A 134 -9.33 25.69 -3.00
CA SER A 134 -8.21 26.52 -3.44
C SER A 134 -6.87 25.78 -3.45
N VAL A 135 -6.71 24.82 -2.53
CA VAL A 135 -5.54 23.95 -2.45
C VAL A 135 -5.59 22.90 -3.57
N ALA A 136 -6.74 22.25 -3.78
CA ALA A 136 -6.91 21.31 -4.89
C ALA A 136 -6.61 21.96 -6.25
N ASP A 137 -7.10 23.19 -6.48
CA ASP A 137 -6.81 23.96 -7.69
C ASP A 137 -5.32 24.25 -7.87
N ALA A 138 -4.60 24.52 -6.76
CA ALA A 138 -3.16 24.71 -6.79
C ALA A 138 -2.40 23.42 -7.15
N GLN A 139 -2.79 22.30 -6.54
CA GLN A 139 -2.24 20.99 -6.84
C GLN A 139 -2.47 20.62 -8.33
N VAL A 140 -3.65 20.88 -8.88
CA VAL A 140 -3.93 20.65 -10.31
C VAL A 140 -3.01 21.47 -11.22
N ARG A 141 -2.72 22.73 -10.88
CA ARG A 141 -1.77 23.56 -11.66
C ARG A 141 -0.37 22.96 -11.66
N ILE A 142 0.09 22.48 -10.51
CA ILE A 142 1.40 21.84 -10.36
C ILE A 142 1.48 20.54 -11.16
N LEU A 143 0.45 19.68 -11.06
CA LEU A 143 0.38 18.43 -11.80
C LEU A 143 0.40 18.67 -13.33
N ARG A 144 -0.31 19.69 -13.81
CA ARG A 144 -0.26 20.11 -15.22
C ARG A 144 1.07 20.71 -15.64
N ALA A 145 1.78 21.37 -14.73
CA ALA A 145 3.12 21.88 -15.01
C ALA A 145 4.14 20.73 -15.17
N LEU A 146 4.01 19.67 -14.35
CA LEU A 146 4.84 18.47 -14.42
C LEU A 146 4.55 17.63 -15.65
N GLN A 147 3.27 17.49 -16.02
CA GLN A 147 2.85 16.74 -17.20
C GLN A 147 1.72 17.47 -17.95
N PRO A 148 2.07 18.35 -18.90
CA PRO A 148 1.08 19.15 -19.65
C PRO A 148 0.10 18.32 -20.48
N ASP A 149 0.55 17.15 -20.97
CA ASP A 149 -0.23 16.30 -21.88
C ASP A 149 -1.18 15.33 -21.15
N ALA A 150 -1.12 15.29 -19.81
CA ALA A 150 -1.97 14.39 -19.03
C ALA A 150 -3.39 14.95 -18.84
N THR A 151 -4.36 14.06 -18.92
CA THR A 151 -5.72 14.35 -18.44
C THR A 151 -5.74 14.24 -16.92
N VAL A 152 -6.13 15.33 -16.23
CA VAL A 152 -6.24 15.34 -14.77
C VAL A 152 -7.71 15.18 -14.36
N GLY A 153 -8.04 14.05 -13.73
CA GLY A 153 -9.35 13.77 -13.13
C GLY A 153 -9.33 14.05 -11.63
N LEU A 154 -10.45 14.56 -11.10
CA LEU A 154 -10.63 14.79 -9.66
C LEU A 154 -11.60 13.76 -9.10
N SER A 155 -11.31 13.23 -7.91
CA SER A 155 -12.13 12.24 -7.24
C SER A 155 -12.16 12.53 -5.74
N ALA A 156 -13.36 12.71 -5.19
CA ALA A 156 -13.55 12.82 -3.74
C ALA A 156 -13.41 11.43 -3.10
N GLN A 157 -14.24 10.47 -3.52
CA GLN A 157 -14.16 9.08 -3.11
C GLN A 157 -13.69 8.16 -4.25
N ALA A 158 -13.22 6.97 -3.88
CA ALA A 158 -12.89 5.92 -4.85
C ALA A 158 -14.09 5.61 -5.76
N GLY A 159 -13.82 5.18 -7.00
CA GLY A 159 -14.88 4.74 -7.93
C GLY A 159 -14.90 5.41 -9.31
N LEU A 160 -13.82 6.06 -9.74
CA LEU A 160 -13.72 6.51 -11.13
C LEU A 160 -13.73 5.31 -12.08
N LEU A 161 -14.62 5.36 -13.06
CA LEU A 161 -14.76 4.32 -14.07
C LEU A 161 -13.82 4.63 -15.24
N LEU A 162 -12.98 3.67 -15.63
CA LEU A 162 -12.07 3.78 -16.79
C LEU A 162 -12.74 4.30 -18.08
N PRO A 163 -14.01 3.94 -18.39
CA PRO A 163 -14.74 4.53 -19.53
C PRO A 163 -14.73 6.06 -19.61
N GLN A 164 -14.66 6.75 -18.46
CA GLN A 164 -14.60 8.22 -18.43
C GLN A 164 -13.35 8.80 -19.09
N PHE A 165 -12.30 7.99 -19.26
CA PHE A 165 -11.04 8.38 -19.84
C PHE A 165 -10.78 7.74 -21.22
N GLU A 166 -11.79 7.10 -21.83
CA GLU A 166 -11.64 6.47 -23.14
C GLU A 166 -11.25 7.45 -24.25
N ALA A 167 -11.63 8.72 -24.14
CA ALA A 167 -11.26 9.76 -25.08
C ALA A 167 -9.79 10.22 -24.94
N THR A 168 -9.11 9.86 -23.84
CA THR A 168 -7.71 10.24 -23.62
C THR A 168 -6.83 9.54 -24.67
N PRO A 169 -5.97 10.28 -25.40
CA PRO A 169 -5.02 9.69 -26.33
C PRO A 169 -4.08 8.68 -25.64
N ALA A 170 -3.68 7.65 -26.37
CA ALA A 170 -2.64 6.75 -25.88
C ALA A 170 -1.29 7.48 -25.86
N PRO A 171 -0.44 7.25 -24.84
CA PRO A 171 0.87 7.88 -24.79
C PRO A 171 1.77 7.38 -25.92
N ASN A 172 2.58 8.28 -26.49
CA ASN A 172 3.53 7.92 -27.52
C ASN A 172 4.77 7.24 -26.91
N LEU A 173 4.99 5.95 -27.20
CA LEU A 173 6.07 5.17 -26.61
C LEU A 173 7.48 5.73 -26.92
N ALA A 174 7.70 6.29 -28.11
CA ALA A 174 8.98 6.90 -28.48
C ALA A 174 9.24 8.19 -27.68
N ALA A 175 8.20 9.00 -27.45
CA ALA A 175 8.28 10.17 -26.59
C ALA A 175 8.56 9.78 -25.13
N LEU A 176 7.91 8.72 -24.63
CA LEU A 176 8.17 8.18 -23.29
C LEU A 176 9.60 7.65 -23.15
N LYS A 177 10.14 7.00 -24.19
CA LYS A 177 11.55 6.57 -24.21
C LYS A 177 12.50 7.76 -24.11
N SER A 178 12.30 8.78 -24.95
CA SER A 178 13.14 9.98 -24.92
C SER A 178 13.07 10.68 -23.56
N ARG A 179 11.90 10.72 -22.93
CA ARG A 179 11.74 11.22 -21.56
C ARG A 179 12.48 10.36 -20.54
N ALA A 180 12.46 9.04 -20.69
CA ALA A 180 13.24 8.14 -19.85
C ALA A 180 14.74 8.40 -19.97
N ASP A 181 15.25 8.65 -21.19
CA ASP A 181 16.66 9.00 -21.40
C ASP A 181 17.02 10.32 -20.69
N GLN A 182 16.16 11.34 -20.79
CA GLN A 182 16.35 12.65 -20.14
C GLN A 182 16.35 12.56 -18.60
N LEU A 183 15.55 11.67 -18.03
CA LEU A 183 15.44 11.46 -16.59
C LEU A 183 16.42 10.39 -16.06
N GLY A 184 17.28 9.82 -16.91
CA GLY A 184 18.22 8.76 -16.50
C GLY A 184 17.53 7.44 -16.12
N LEU A 185 16.33 7.19 -16.65
CA LEU A 185 15.52 6.00 -16.35
C LEU A 185 15.73 4.85 -17.33
N ALA A 186 16.41 5.09 -18.46
CA ALA A 186 16.58 4.11 -19.54
C ALA A 186 17.19 2.78 -19.07
N ASP A 187 18.22 2.87 -18.22
CA ASP A 187 18.96 1.75 -17.64
C ASP A 187 18.65 1.55 -16.14
N SER A 188 17.57 2.15 -15.65
CA SER A 188 17.20 2.07 -14.24
C SER A 188 16.58 0.73 -13.87
N ASN A 189 16.73 0.35 -12.59
CA ASN A 189 16.01 -0.78 -12.01
C ASN A 189 14.50 -0.51 -11.96
N ALA A 190 13.71 -1.59 -12.01
CA ALA A 190 12.25 -1.56 -11.98
C ALA A 190 11.65 -0.90 -10.73
N THR A 191 12.39 -0.93 -9.63
CA THR A 191 12.04 -0.25 -8.39
C THR A 191 13.15 0.75 -8.06
N ALA A 192 12.80 1.83 -7.36
CA ALA A 192 13.80 2.71 -6.78
C ALA A 192 14.81 1.87 -5.96
N SER A 193 16.11 2.04 -6.25
CA SER A 193 17.17 1.50 -5.41
C SER A 193 16.95 2.04 -4.00
N GLU A 194 17.07 1.19 -2.98
CA GLU A 194 16.90 1.53 -1.55
C GLU A 194 15.47 1.47 -1.00
N VAL A 195 14.45 1.03 -1.76
CA VAL A 195 13.11 0.77 -1.17
C VAL A 195 12.92 -0.72 -0.93
N GLU A 196 12.85 -1.10 0.35
CA GLU A 196 12.55 -2.46 0.79
C GLU A 196 11.14 -2.54 1.38
N ALA A 197 10.41 -3.60 1.02
CA ALA A 197 9.15 -3.98 1.64
C ALA A 197 9.37 -5.19 2.56
N THR A 198 9.19 -5.01 3.86
CA THR A 198 9.31 -6.07 4.87
C THR A 198 7.94 -6.35 5.47
N VAL A 199 7.51 -7.61 5.46
CA VAL A 199 6.26 -8.02 6.12
C VAL A 199 6.58 -8.69 7.46
N ILE A 200 5.94 -8.21 8.52
CA ILE A 200 6.01 -8.78 9.86
C ILE A 200 4.70 -9.53 10.10
N ARG A 201 4.81 -10.81 10.43
CA ARG A 201 3.70 -11.67 10.84
C ARG A 201 4.03 -12.26 12.19
N ASP A 202 3.17 -12.05 13.18
CA ASP A 202 3.31 -12.66 14.50
C ASP A 202 1.91 -12.82 15.13
N PRO A 203 1.58 -14.00 15.68
CA PRO A 203 0.28 -14.20 16.28
C PRO A 203 0.13 -13.54 17.66
N ARG A 204 1.23 -13.26 18.38
CA ARG A 204 1.18 -12.74 19.77
C ARG A 204 0.62 -11.31 19.81
N PRO A 205 -0.13 -10.92 20.85
CA PRO A 205 -0.58 -9.53 20.96
C PRO A 205 0.59 -8.58 21.17
N PHE A 206 0.42 -7.31 20.80
CA PHE A 206 1.31 -6.25 21.24
C PHE A 206 0.99 -5.80 22.66
N HIS A 207 2.04 -5.52 23.44
CA HIS A 207 1.91 -4.82 24.71
C HIS A 207 1.62 -3.33 24.43
N PRO A 208 0.53 -2.73 24.94
CA PRO A 208 0.08 -1.42 24.48
C PRO A 208 1.11 -0.29 24.69
N GLU A 209 1.73 -0.23 25.88
CA GLU A 209 2.75 0.77 26.20
C GLU A 209 4.02 0.59 25.37
N ARG A 210 4.56 -0.63 25.27
CA ARG A 210 5.76 -0.89 24.46
C ARG A 210 5.54 -0.60 22.97
N LEU A 211 4.34 -0.87 22.44
CA LEU A 211 4.02 -0.47 21.07
C LEU A 211 4.00 1.06 20.95
N TYR A 212 3.39 1.76 21.91
CA TYR A 212 3.35 3.22 21.93
C TYR A 212 4.75 3.83 21.99
N GLU A 213 5.64 3.28 22.82
CA GLU A 213 7.04 3.70 22.92
C GLU A 213 7.83 3.40 21.64
N ALA A 214 7.66 2.21 21.05
CA ALA A 214 8.31 1.85 19.80
C ALA A 214 7.94 2.84 18.69
N VAL A 215 6.66 3.20 18.61
CA VAL A 215 6.16 4.16 17.63
C VAL A 215 6.66 5.58 17.94
N SER A 216 6.58 6.02 19.19
CA SER A 216 6.98 7.38 19.58
C SER A 216 8.48 7.64 19.42
N ASN A 217 9.32 6.61 19.63
CA ASN A 217 10.77 6.76 19.69
C ASN A 217 11.51 6.20 18.46
N LYS A 218 10.91 5.25 17.72
CA LYS A 218 11.58 4.50 16.66
C LYS A 218 10.85 4.55 15.32
N LEU A 219 9.72 5.23 15.22
CA LEU A 219 9.19 5.62 13.91
C LEU A 219 10.10 6.70 13.33
N SER A 220 11.18 6.27 12.67
CA SER A 220 12.27 7.12 12.23
C SER A 220 12.07 7.65 10.81
N THR A 221 12.85 8.68 10.45
CA THR A 221 13.14 9.05 9.06
C THR A 221 13.60 7.82 8.29
N GLY A 222 13.19 7.69 7.02
CA GLY A 222 13.52 6.52 6.20
C GLY A 222 12.42 5.47 6.05
N LEU A 223 11.34 5.50 6.86
CA LEU A 223 10.13 4.72 6.61
C LEU A 223 9.16 5.53 5.72
N TYR A 224 8.88 5.01 4.52
CA TYR A 224 7.94 5.63 3.58
C TYR A 224 6.49 5.41 4.01
N ARG A 225 6.16 4.16 4.36
CA ARG A 225 4.81 3.75 4.70
C ARG A 225 4.82 2.49 5.55
N THR A 226 3.91 2.42 6.51
CA THR A 226 3.62 1.18 7.22
C THR A 226 2.11 0.97 7.24
N LYS A 227 1.64 -0.25 6.96
CA LYS A 227 0.20 -0.57 6.94
C LYS A 227 -0.02 -2.01 7.35
N GLY A 228 -1.10 -2.28 8.05
CA GLY A 228 -1.55 -3.64 8.26
C GLY A 228 -2.58 -3.76 9.36
N TYR A 229 -2.77 -4.97 9.84
CA TYR A 229 -3.67 -5.25 10.96
C TYR A 229 -2.84 -5.70 12.16
N LEU A 230 -3.22 -5.23 13.34
CA LEU A 230 -2.62 -5.65 14.59
C LEU A 230 -3.69 -5.82 15.67
N TRP A 231 -3.31 -6.43 16.77
CA TRP A 231 -4.15 -6.53 17.96
C TRP A 231 -3.34 -6.27 19.23
N LEU A 232 -4.01 -5.63 20.20
CA LEU A 232 -3.43 -5.24 21.50
C LEU A 232 -3.93 -6.18 22.60
N ALA A 233 -3.08 -6.49 23.57
CA ALA A 233 -3.48 -7.26 24.75
C ALA A 233 -4.61 -6.58 25.55
N SER A 234 -4.64 -5.24 25.59
CA SER A 234 -5.70 -4.43 26.23
C SER A 234 -7.02 -4.41 25.44
N ARG A 235 -6.99 -4.74 24.13
CA ARG A 235 -8.16 -4.67 23.23
C ARG A 235 -8.34 -5.99 22.45
N PRO A 236 -8.43 -7.15 23.14
CA PRO A 236 -8.37 -8.45 22.47
C PRO A 236 -9.55 -8.74 21.56
N ALA A 237 -10.66 -8.02 21.75
CA ALA A 237 -11.84 -8.15 20.92
C ALA A 237 -11.65 -7.63 19.50
N HIS A 238 -10.74 -6.67 19.29
CA HIS A 238 -10.79 -5.78 18.15
C HIS A 238 -9.67 -6.02 17.13
N VAL A 239 -10.02 -5.93 15.85
CA VAL A 239 -9.07 -5.80 14.75
C VAL A 239 -8.70 -4.34 14.62
N LEU A 240 -7.41 -4.02 14.79
CA LEU A 240 -6.92 -2.65 14.65
C LEU A 240 -6.18 -2.50 13.33
N LEU A 241 -6.66 -1.59 12.48
CA LEU A 241 -6.02 -1.20 11.24
C LEU A 241 -4.97 -0.13 11.54
N TRP A 242 -3.71 -0.51 11.33
CA TRP A 242 -2.57 0.36 11.39
C TRP A 242 -2.32 1.00 10.03
N GLN A 243 -2.17 2.31 10.01
CA GLN A 243 -1.72 3.06 8.85
C GLN A 243 -0.76 4.15 9.29
N GLN A 244 0.43 4.18 8.72
CA GLN A 244 1.32 5.33 8.82
C GLN A 244 1.87 5.69 7.44
N SER A 245 1.89 6.98 7.18
CA SER A 245 2.44 7.62 6.00
C SER A 245 3.03 8.95 6.44
N GLY A 246 4.29 9.21 6.09
CA GLY A 246 5.02 10.38 6.59
C GLY A 246 5.02 10.42 8.12
N SER A 247 4.67 11.56 8.71
CA SER A 247 4.67 11.75 10.16
C SER A 247 3.40 11.27 10.88
N GLN A 248 2.37 10.83 10.14
CA GLN A 248 1.08 10.51 10.73
C GLN A 248 0.88 9.02 10.93
N ILE A 249 0.37 8.68 12.12
CA ILE A 249 -0.06 7.35 12.49
C ILE A 249 -1.57 7.40 12.74
N ALA A 250 -2.29 6.46 12.11
CA ALA A 250 -3.67 6.17 12.39
C ALA A 250 -3.78 4.72 12.86
N LEU A 251 -4.47 4.54 13.98
CA LEU A 251 -4.85 3.25 14.52
C LEU A 251 -6.36 3.23 14.62
N GLU A 252 -7.01 2.54 13.69
CA GLU A 252 -8.45 2.53 13.53
C GLU A 252 -9.03 1.17 13.92
N LEU A 253 -10.22 1.16 14.51
CA LEU A 253 -10.93 -0.07 14.80
C LEU A 253 -11.77 -0.47 13.60
N THR A 254 -11.50 -1.63 13.03
CA THR A 254 -12.17 -2.06 11.78
C THR A 254 -13.15 -3.20 11.98
N GLY A 255 -13.16 -3.82 13.16
CA GLY A 255 -14.11 -4.90 13.47
C GLY A 255 -13.68 -5.74 14.67
N TYR A 256 -14.28 -6.93 14.75
CA TYR A 256 -14.04 -7.89 15.81
C TYR A 256 -13.44 -9.19 15.27
N TRP A 257 -12.58 -9.81 16.07
CA TRP A 257 -12.07 -11.15 15.77
C TRP A 257 -13.17 -12.20 15.92
N ARG A 258 -13.16 -13.24 15.08
CA ARG A 258 -14.16 -14.32 15.17
C ARG A 258 -14.07 -15.03 16.52
N ALA A 259 -12.85 -15.20 17.01
CA ALA A 259 -12.59 -15.78 18.33
C ALA A 259 -13.19 -14.97 19.49
N GLU A 260 -13.51 -13.69 19.29
CA GLU A 260 -14.25 -12.89 20.27
C GLU A 260 -15.76 -13.03 20.08
N ILE A 261 -16.23 -12.94 18.82
CA ILE A 261 -17.65 -13.05 18.47
C ILE A 261 -18.24 -14.36 19.00
N VAL A 262 -17.51 -15.47 18.88
CA VAL A 262 -17.95 -16.79 19.38
C VAL A 262 -18.01 -16.86 20.91
N ARG A 263 -17.20 -16.06 21.63
CA ARG A 263 -17.22 -16.03 23.10
C ARG A 263 -18.34 -15.14 23.65
N ASN A 264 -18.65 -14.06 22.95
CA ASN A 264 -19.64 -13.06 23.36
C ASN A 264 -20.87 -13.08 22.45
N VAL A 265 -21.53 -14.24 22.37
CA VAL A 265 -22.79 -14.39 21.62
C VAL A 265 -23.89 -13.61 22.35
N ASP A 266 -24.31 -12.49 21.78
CA ASP A 266 -25.37 -11.62 22.30
C ASP A 266 -26.78 -12.02 21.82
N GLY A 267 -26.91 -13.21 21.22
CA GLY A 267 -28.16 -13.74 20.67
C GLY A 267 -28.52 -13.22 19.28
N ARG A 268 -27.66 -12.40 18.65
CA ARG A 268 -27.90 -11.88 17.29
C ARG A 268 -27.51 -12.85 16.17
N LEU A 269 -26.68 -13.84 16.48
CA LEU A 269 -26.23 -14.85 15.52
C LEU A 269 -27.10 -16.11 15.59
N LEU A 270 -27.40 -16.67 14.42
CA LEU A 270 -28.08 -17.95 14.30
C LEU A 270 -27.14 -19.11 14.72
N PRO A 271 -27.68 -20.24 15.20
CA PRO A 271 -26.87 -21.40 15.55
C PRO A 271 -25.93 -21.87 14.44
N GLU A 272 -26.39 -21.87 13.18
CA GLU A 272 -25.53 -22.22 12.04
C GLU A 272 -24.37 -21.24 11.81
N GLU A 273 -24.56 -19.95 12.09
CA GLU A 273 -23.50 -18.94 11.96
C GLU A 273 -22.42 -19.14 13.02
N ILE A 274 -22.83 -19.48 14.25
CA ILE A 274 -21.91 -19.79 15.35
C ILE A 274 -21.09 -21.04 15.01
N GLU A 275 -21.72 -22.08 14.47
CA GLU A 275 -21.04 -23.32 14.08
C GLU A 275 -20.06 -23.09 12.93
N LEU A 276 -20.43 -22.27 11.95
CA LEU A 276 -19.52 -21.85 10.87
C LEU A 276 -18.31 -21.08 11.42
N LEU A 277 -18.51 -20.18 12.37
CA LEU A 277 -17.39 -19.46 12.99
C LEU A 277 -16.46 -20.38 13.78
N LYS A 278 -17.02 -21.36 14.53
CA LYS A 278 -16.24 -22.36 15.27
C LYS A 278 -15.40 -23.23 14.35
N SER A 279 -16.00 -23.79 13.29
CA SER A 279 -15.27 -24.62 12.32
C SER A 279 -14.11 -23.86 11.65
N ARG A 280 -14.28 -22.57 11.37
CA ARG A 280 -13.19 -21.71 10.86
C ARG A 280 -12.08 -21.45 11.88
N LEU A 281 -12.35 -21.58 13.18
CA LEU A 281 -11.38 -21.41 14.25
C LEU A 281 -10.63 -22.71 14.59
N GLU A 282 -11.11 -23.88 14.16
CA GLU A 282 -10.46 -25.17 14.44
C GLU A 282 -9.04 -25.26 13.88
N SER A 283 -8.80 -24.67 12.70
CA SER A 283 -7.47 -24.59 12.09
C SER A 283 -6.67 -23.36 12.51
N ALA A 284 -7.19 -22.54 13.44
CA ALA A 284 -6.55 -21.30 13.86
C ALA A 284 -5.58 -21.52 15.04
N HIS A 285 -4.95 -20.46 15.53
CA HIS A 285 -3.97 -20.58 16.60
C HIS A 285 -4.63 -21.08 17.90
N PRO A 286 -4.07 -22.07 18.61
CA PRO A 286 -4.75 -22.71 19.75
C PRO A 286 -5.08 -21.74 20.90
N VAL A 287 -4.18 -20.78 21.15
CA VAL A 287 -4.35 -19.76 22.20
C VAL A 287 -5.12 -18.52 21.71
N PHE A 288 -4.79 -18.02 20.52
CA PHE A 288 -5.22 -16.70 20.06
C PHE A 288 -6.43 -16.75 19.11
N GLY A 289 -6.81 -17.93 18.62
CA GLY A 289 -7.81 -18.09 17.58
C GLY A 289 -7.35 -17.48 16.25
N ASP A 290 -8.21 -16.69 15.61
CA ASP A 290 -7.90 -16.02 14.34
C ASP A 290 -7.12 -14.71 14.48
N ARG A 291 -6.78 -14.31 15.72
CA ARG A 291 -5.99 -13.10 16.00
C ARG A 291 -4.57 -13.26 15.51
N HIS A 292 -4.11 -12.27 14.75
CA HIS A 292 -2.74 -12.18 14.30
C HIS A 292 -2.39 -10.74 13.95
N ASN A 293 -1.10 -10.44 13.97
CA ASN A 293 -0.58 -9.20 13.41
C ASN A 293 0.02 -9.48 12.04
N GLU A 294 -0.29 -8.61 11.09
CA GLU A 294 0.37 -8.55 9.80
C GLU A 294 0.61 -7.08 9.47
N LEU A 295 1.88 -6.66 9.47
CA LEU A 295 2.30 -5.29 9.17
C LEU A 295 3.29 -5.30 8.01
N THR A 296 3.03 -4.52 6.98
CA THR A 296 3.98 -4.25 5.90
C THR A 296 4.68 -2.93 6.17
N LEU A 297 6.01 -2.96 6.21
CA LEU A 297 6.88 -1.81 6.30
C LEU A 297 7.51 -1.55 4.93
N ILE A 298 7.48 -0.30 4.47
CA ILE A 298 8.07 0.12 3.21
C ILE A 298 8.99 1.29 3.53
N GLY A 299 10.28 1.15 3.24
CA GLY A 299 11.31 2.07 3.73
C GLY A 299 12.70 1.77 3.20
N LEU A 300 13.67 2.56 3.64
CA LEU A 300 15.08 2.23 3.56
C LEU A 300 15.35 0.93 4.35
N PRO A 301 16.24 0.03 3.89
CA PRO A 301 16.51 -1.25 4.55
C PRO A 301 16.80 -1.12 6.06
N ASP A 302 17.68 -0.20 6.44
CA ASP A 302 18.06 0.00 7.85
C ASP A 302 16.91 0.52 8.71
N ALA A 303 16.06 1.39 8.14
CA ALA A 303 14.89 1.92 8.82
C ALA A 303 13.82 0.82 9.02
N CYS A 304 13.55 0.02 7.97
CA CYS A 304 12.67 -1.14 8.04
C CYS A 304 13.16 -2.14 9.09
N ASN A 305 14.45 -2.48 9.10
CA ASN A 305 15.02 -3.42 10.05
C ASN A 305 14.95 -2.91 11.50
N THR A 306 15.30 -1.64 11.72
CA THR A 306 15.27 -1.01 13.05
C THR A 306 13.85 -1.01 13.61
N PHE A 307 12.87 -0.60 12.81
CA PHE A 307 11.48 -0.54 13.26
C PHE A 307 10.87 -1.93 13.41
N ALA A 308 11.21 -2.88 12.54
CA ALA A 308 10.79 -4.27 12.69
C ALA A 308 11.28 -4.90 13.99
N GLN A 309 12.52 -4.60 14.41
CA GLN A 309 13.04 -5.03 15.70
C GLN A 309 12.27 -4.38 16.85
N ALA A 310 12.01 -3.06 16.78
CA ALA A 310 11.23 -2.37 17.81
C ALA A 310 9.81 -2.95 17.95
N LEU A 311 9.14 -3.25 16.84
CA LEU A 311 7.84 -3.93 16.84
C LEU A 311 7.94 -5.32 17.47
N ARG A 312 8.91 -6.16 17.08
CA ARG A 312 9.09 -7.48 17.70
C ARG A 312 9.34 -7.40 19.20
N SER A 313 10.10 -6.40 19.64
CA SER A 313 10.34 -6.14 21.08
C SER A 313 9.13 -5.58 21.82
N ALA A 314 8.09 -5.12 21.11
CA ALA A 314 6.83 -4.67 21.69
C ALA A 314 5.77 -5.78 21.82
N LEU A 315 6.02 -6.97 21.28
CA LEU A 315 5.14 -8.13 21.44
C LEU A 315 5.13 -8.63 22.89
N CYS A 316 3.99 -9.15 23.34
CA CYS A 316 3.87 -9.72 24.67
C CYS A 316 4.81 -10.92 24.86
N THR A 317 5.38 -11.00 26.07
CA THR A 317 6.15 -12.16 26.54
C THR A 317 5.22 -13.29 26.97
N ASP A 318 5.75 -14.49 27.19
CA ASP A 318 4.96 -15.64 27.62
C ASP A 318 4.26 -15.38 28.98
N ASP A 319 4.93 -14.69 29.92
CA ASP A 319 4.35 -14.33 31.22
C ASP A 319 3.17 -13.36 31.08
N GLU A 320 3.31 -12.36 30.19
CA GLU A 320 2.24 -11.40 29.92
C GLU A 320 1.09 -12.05 29.12
N ILE A 321 1.38 -13.00 28.23
CA ILE A 321 0.35 -13.80 27.56
C ILE A 321 -0.43 -14.61 28.59
N ALA A 322 0.25 -15.24 29.55
CA ALA A 322 -0.41 -15.96 30.64
C ALA A 322 -1.25 -15.02 31.52
N ALA A 323 -0.79 -13.78 31.77
CA ALA A 323 -1.56 -12.75 32.47
C ALA A 323 -2.82 -12.33 31.69
N TRP A 324 -2.68 -12.14 30.39
CA TRP A 324 -3.80 -11.85 29.49
C TRP A 324 -4.83 -12.99 29.48
N GLU A 325 -4.42 -14.26 29.46
CA GLU A 325 -5.34 -15.40 29.54
C GLU A 325 -6.12 -15.44 30.86
N ARG A 326 -5.54 -14.94 31.95
CA ARG A 326 -6.22 -14.77 33.25
C ARG A 326 -7.17 -13.56 33.29
N GLY A 327 -7.22 -12.75 32.24
CA GLY A 327 -8.05 -11.56 32.16
C GLY A 327 -7.47 -10.34 32.87
N GLU A 328 -6.15 -10.29 33.08
CA GLU A 328 -5.49 -9.13 33.67
C GLU A 328 -5.54 -7.91 32.73
N THR A 329 -5.59 -6.71 33.31
CA THR A 329 -5.68 -5.46 32.56
C THR A 329 -4.30 -4.93 32.18
N PHE A 330 -4.18 -4.42 30.96
CA PHE A 330 -2.96 -3.77 30.46
C PHE A 330 -3.19 -2.27 30.35
N PRO A 331 -2.32 -1.41 30.94
CA PRO A 331 -2.37 0.03 30.71
C PRO A 331 -2.28 0.33 29.21
N ASP A 332 -3.14 1.22 28.74
CA ASP A 332 -3.32 1.48 27.31
C ASP A 332 -3.29 2.99 27.02
N PRO A 333 -2.17 3.50 26.48
CA PRO A 333 -2.02 4.92 26.16
C PRO A 333 -2.66 5.33 24.83
N TRP A 334 -3.20 4.39 24.05
CA TRP A 334 -3.74 4.69 22.73
C TRP A 334 -5.12 5.36 22.82
N PRO A 335 -5.49 6.21 21.84
CA PRO A 335 -6.81 6.83 21.80
C PRO A 335 -7.94 5.79 21.93
N GLN A 336 -8.96 6.12 22.73
CA GLN A 336 -10.12 5.25 22.99
C GLN A 336 -11.30 5.56 22.06
N THR A 337 -11.31 6.73 21.42
CA THR A 337 -12.37 7.14 20.50
C THR A 337 -12.29 6.39 19.19
N LEU A 338 -13.36 5.66 18.89
CA LEU A 338 -13.60 4.99 17.62
C LEU A 338 -14.02 6.06 16.59
N ARG A 339 -13.30 6.18 15.47
CA ARG A 339 -13.93 6.76 14.28
C ARG A 339 -14.93 5.72 13.78
N GLN A 340 -16.21 5.97 14.00
CA GLN A 340 -17.24 5.28 13.22
C GLN A 340 -17.04 5.68 11.76
N ILE A 341 -16.85 4.69 10.91
CA ILE A 341 -17.08 4.86 9.48
C ILE A 341 -18.60 4.94 9.36
N ASP A 342 -19.13 6.15 9.14
CA ASP A 342 -20.56 6.38 8.86
C ASP A 342 -20.99 5.71 7.55
#